data_AF-A0A7C6BH42-F1
#
_entry.id   AF-A0A7C6BH42-F1
#
_cell.length_a   1.000
_cell.length_b   1.000
_cell.length_c   1.000
_cell.angle_alpha   90.00
_cell.angle_beta   90.00
_cell.angle_gamma   90.00
#
_symmetry.space_group_name_H-M   'P 1'
#
loop_
_entity.id
_entity.type
_entity.pdbx_description
1 polymer ?
#
loop_
_entity_poly.entity_id
_entity_poly.type
_entity_poly.pdbx_seq_one_letter_code
_entity_poly.pdbx_strand_id
1 'polypeptide(L)'
;MKLLENQFKILSSDCDRFGYLKMNRVLVIMQELAGEHSDILGWSFENTLKHNAVWVVTRNEFEIISYPRIGQSVLGRTFPGRARRGIYPRYYVVEDEQGQPLIRGSSFWALADVTTRQMTDIKEIAADFPDTSDLTPFFTNPGAADELTEGTRRESVWRPVFTELDRNGHVNNTRAADWALCFLSETADIRQHPVRSVRASYHKEMMAGDAVDLSFVSKDKAFSLRCDVKGELALRLSGELF
;
A
#
# COMPACT_ATOMS: atom_id res chain seq x y z
N MET A 1 17.96 -9.70 -11.69
CA MET A 1 18.27 -8.43 -11.00
C MET A 1 17.81 -8.57 -9.56
N LYS A 2 18.64 -8.31 -8.54
CA LYS A 2 18.23 -8.50 -7.12
C LYS A 2 17.49 -7.29 -6.54
N LEU A 3 17.95 -6.09 -6.90
CA LEU A 3 17.45 -4.80 -6.43
C LEU A 3 17.03 -3.99 -7.65
N LEU A 4 15.80 -3.46 -7.64
CA LEU A 4 15.34 -2.48 -8.62
C LEU A 4 15.47 -1.08 -8.03
N GLU A 5 15.87 -0.12 -8.86
CA GLU A 5 15.97 1.29 -8.50
C GLU A 5 15.30 2.16 -9.58
N ASN A 6 14.35 3.00 -9.17
CA ASN A 6 13.65 3.92 -10.06
C ASN A 6 13.66 5.33 -9.51
N GLN A 7 13.85 6.31 -10.39
CA GLN A 7 13.75 7.72 -10.04
C GLN A 7 12.30 8.20 -10.16
N PHE A 8 11.81 8.89 -9.14
CA PHE A 8 10.50 9.52 -9.13
C PHE A 8 10.67 11.02 -8.92
N LYS A 9 9.82 11.81 -9.58
CA LYS A 9 9.68 13.24 -9.28
C LYS A 9 8.40 13.44 -8.49
N ILE A 10 8.49 14.10 -7.34
CA ILE A 10 7.31 14.44 -6.55
C ILE A 10 6.57 15.58 -7.23
N LEU A 11 5.35 15.30 -7.69
CA LEU A 11 4.53 16.29 -8.38
C LEU A 11 3.66 17.05 -7.38
N SER A 12 3.21 18.25 -7.75
CA SER A 12 2.23 18.98 -6.92
C SER A 12 0.92 18.20 -6.76
N SER A 13 0.51 17.45 -7.78
CA SER A 13 -0.66 16.56 -7.76
C SER A 13 -0.52 15.37 -6.81
N ASP A 14 0.71 15.03 -6.42
CA ASP A 14 1.00 13.93 -5.50
C ASP A 14 0.79 14.34 -4.04
N CYS A 15 0.84 15.63 -3.76
CA CYS A 15 0.72 16.19 -2.42
C CYS A 15 -0.71 16.59 -2.07
N ASP A 16 -0.96 16.78 -0.78
CA ASP A 16 -2.18 17.36 -0.24
C ASP A 16 -2.17 18.90 -0.32
N ARG A 17 -3.19 19.55 0.22
CA ARG A 17 -3.33 21.01 0.22
C ARG A 17 -2.26 21.74 1.07
N PHE A 18 -1.52 21.03 1.91
CA PHE A 18 -0.43 21.56 2.74
C PHE A 18 0.95 21.26 2.16
N GLY A 19 1.01 20.54 1.04
CA GLY A 19 2.24 20.18 0.34
C GLY A 19 2.88 18.88 0.80
N TYR A 20 2.22 18.12 1.69
CA TYR A 20 2.71 16.82 2.13
C TYR A 20 2.33 15.74 1.12
N LEU A 21 3.25 14.84 0.83
CA LEU A 21 3.00 13.68 -0.05
C LEU A 21 1.81 12.87 0.49
N LYS A 22 0.77 12.65 -0.33
CA LYS A 22 -0.40 11.90 0.12
C LYS A 22 -0.06 10.44 0.41
N MET A 23 -0.74 9.86 1.40
CA MET A 23 -0.60 8.43 1.76
C MET A 23 -0.82 7.51 0.56
N ASN A 24 -1.83 7.80 -0.27
CA ASN A 24 -2.12 7.01 -1.47
C ASN A 24 -0.90 6.98 -2.41
N ARG A 25 -0.15 8.08 -2.54
CA ARG A 25 0.97 8.18 -3.46
C ARG A 25 2.16 7.38 -2.99
N VAL A 26 2.39 7.29 -1.68
CA VAL A 26 3.38 6.39 -1.12
C VAL A 26 3.07 4.94 -1.52
N LEU A 27 1.82 4.52 -1.34
CA LEU A 27 1.37 3.18 -1.74
C LEU A 27 1.47 2.96 -3.25
N VAL A 28 1.18 3.97 -4.08
CA VAL A 28 1.36 3.87 -5.54
C VAL A 28 2.83 3.70 -5.89
N ILE A 29 3.76 4.46 -5.30
CA ILE A 29 5.20 4.28 -5.55
C ILE A 29 5.62 2.84 -5.21
N MET A 30 5.20 2.31 -4.05
CA MET A 30 5.46 0.91 -3.67
C MET A 30 4.87 -0.07 -4.69
N GLN A 31 3.63 0.15 -5.14
CA GLN A 31 2.96 -0.71 -6.12
C GLN A 31 3.66 -0.72 -7.47
N GLU A 32 4.06 0.45 -7.99
CA GLU A 32 4.76 0.56 -9.29
C GLU A 32 6.15 -0.12 -9.21
N LEU A 33 6.90 0.13 -8.14
CA LEU A 33 8.18 -0.54 -7.88
C LEU A 33 8.02 -2.07 -7.82
N ALA A 34 6.98 -2.56 -7.13
CA ALA A 34 6.70 -3.98 -7.02
C ALA A 34 6.34 -4.60 -8.37
N GLY A 35 5.45 -3.95 -9.12
CA GLY A 35 4.97 -4.42 -10.42
C GLY A 35 6.08 -4.49 -11.46
N GLU A 36 6.85 -3.41 -11.60
CA GLU A 36 7.97 -3.36 -12.55
C GLU A 36 9.05 -4.37 -12.20
N HIS A 37 9.43 -4.49 -10.93
CA HIS A 37 10.42 -5.50 -10.54
C HIS A 37 9.88 -6.91 -10.79
N SER A 38 8.60 -7.17 -10.52
CA SER A 38 7.98 -8.47 -10.81
C SER A 38 8.03 -8.80 -12.31
N ASP A 39 7.79 -7.82 -13.18
CA ASP A 39 7.88 -7.97 -14.63
C ASP A 39 9.31 -8.30 -15.09
N ILE A 40 10.31 -7.56 -14.58
CA ILE A 40 11.74 -7.83 -14.84
C ILE A 40 12.14 -9.25 -14.39
N LEU A 41 11.52 -9.76 -13.33
CA LEU A 41 11.73 -11.12 -12.83
C LEU A 41 10.92 -12.18 -13.60
N GLY A 42 10.19 -11.81 -14.65
CA GLY A 42 9.39 -12.72 -15.47
C GLY A 42 8.00 -13.03 -14.92
N TRP A 43 7.59 -12.40 -13.83
CA TRP A 43 6.34 -12.66 -13.12
C TRP A 43 5.42 -11.44 -13.10
N SER A 44 5.25 -10.81 -14.25
CA SER A 44 4.24 -9.79 -14.47
C SER A 44 2.83 -10.34 -14.30
N PHE A 45 1.84 -9.46 -14.22
CA PHE A 45 0.43 -9.84 -14.22
C PHE A 45 0.06 -10.74 -15.41
N GLU A 46 0.55 -10.43 -16.61
CA GLU A 46 0.26 -11.22 -17.81
C GLU A 46 0.87 -12.61 -17.72
N ASN A 47 2.07 -12.73 -17.14
CA ASN A 47 2.73 -14.01 -16.98
C ASN A 47 2.07 -14.86 -15.89
N THR A 48 1.70 -14.30 -14.73
CA THR A 48 0.96 -15.07 -13.72
C THR A 48 -0.41 -15.49 -14.23
N LEU A 49 -1.08 -14.65 -15.04
CA LEU A 49 -2.40 -14.95 -15.58
C LEU A 49 -2.41 -16.19 -16.49
N LYS A 50 -1.30 -16.46 -17.21
CA LYS A 50 -1.12 -17.71 -17.99
C LYS A 50 -1.19 -18.97 -17.12
N HIS A 51 -0.96 -18.84 -15.82
CA HIS A 51 -1.06 -19.90 -14.81
C HIS A 51 -2.38 -19.84 -14.02
N ASN A 52 -3.40 -19.11 -14.51
CA ASN A 52 -4.67 -18.88 -13.80
C ASN A 52 -4.50 -18.20 -12.43
N ALA A 53 -3.43 -17.42 -12.24
CA ALA A 53 -3.15 -16.74 -10.98
C ALA A 53 -2.89 -15.24 -11.16
N VAL A 54 -3.16 -14.47 -10.10
CA VAL A 54 -2.86 -13.04 -10.04
C VAL A 54 -2.20 -12.68 -8.71
N TRP A 55 -1.32 -11.70 -8.76
CA TRP A 55 -0.76 -11.10 -7.56
C TRP A 55 -1.82 -10.26 -6.84
N VAL A 56 -2.02 -10.53 -5.55
CA VAL A 56 -2.84 -9.72 -4.65
C VAL A 56 -2.00 -9.24 -3.48
N VAL A 57 -2.08 -7.94 -3.19
CA VAL A 57 -1.49 -7.38 -1.98
C VAL A 57 -2.40 -7.70 -0.81
N THR A 58 -1.84 -8.25 0.25
CA THR A 58 -2.58 -8.63 1.47
C THR A 58 -2.31 -7.65 2.60
N ARG A 59 -1.11 -7.07 2.63
CA ARG A 59 -0.73 -6.02 3.58
C ARG A 59 0.24 -5.02 2.97
N ASN A 60 0.13 -3.77 3.40
CA ASN A 60 1.12 -2.73 3.22
C ASN A 60 1.44 -2.11 4.58
N GLU A 61 2.69 -1.76 4.81
CA GLU A 61 3.11 -0.89 5.92
C GLU A 61 4.18 0.07 5.43
N PHE A 62 4.06 1.34 5.80
CA PHE A 62 5.12 2.31 5.56
C PHE A 62 5.24 3.30 6.71
N GLU A 63 6.43 3.89 6.82
CA GLU A 63 6.77 5.00 7.67
C GLU A 63 7.43 6.10 6.83
N ILE A 64 6.95 7.32 7.01
CA ILE A 64 7.57 8.55 6.52
C ILE A 64 8.49 9.03 7.64
N ILE A 65 9.79 9.08 7.34
CA ILE A 65 10.83 9.62 8.23
C ILE A 65 10.92 11.13 8.03
N SER A 66 10.90 11.55 6.76
CA SER A 66 10.86 12.95 6.37
C SER A 66 10.09 13.09 5.07
N TYR A 67 9.22 14.10 4.99
CA TYR A 67 8.45 14.35 3.79
C TYR A 67 9.34 14.86 2.64
N PRO A 68 9.23 14.29 1.43
CA PRO A 68 9.86 14.87 0.26
C PRO A 68 9.14 16.18 -0.13
N ARG A 69 9.87 17.09 -0.75
CA ARG A 69 9.33 18.37 -1.22
C ARG A 69 8.70 18.24 -2.60
N ILE A 70 7.71 19.08 -2.90
CA ILE A 70 7.19 19.22 -4.27
C ILE A 70 8.34 19.61 -5.21
N GLY A 71 8.43 18.92 -6.34
CA GLY A 71 9.47 19.08 -7.36
C GLY A 71 10.76 18.33 -7.07
N GLN A 72 10.92 17.74 -5.87
CA GLN A 72 12.10 16.96 -5.51
C GLN A 72 12.15 15.66 -6.33
N SER A 73 13.35 15.33 -6.79
CA SER A 73 13.68 14.01 -7.31
C SER A 73 14.05 13.08 -6.16
N VAL A 74 13.47 11.89 -6.13
CA VAL A 74 13.73 10.86 -5.13
C VAL A 74 14.05 9.53 -5.81
N LEU A 75 14.84 8.69 -5.14
CA LEU A 75 15.19 7.36 -5.62
C LEU A 75 14.40 6.31 -4.83
N GLY A 76 13.51 5.59 -5.51
CA GLY A 76 12.80 4.46 -4.95
C GLY A 76 13.56 3.16 -5.22
N ARG A 77 13.73 2.31 -4.20
CA ARG A 77 14.38 1.00 -4.33
C ARG A 77 13.48 -0.10 -3.79
N THR A 78 13.52 -1.26 -4.43
CA THR A 78 12.80 -2.44 -3.93
C THR A 78 13.50 -3.75 -4.23
N PHE A 79 13.35 -4.71 -3.33
CA PHE A 79 13.68 -6.11 -3.59
C PHE A 79 12.66 -7.05 -2.92
N PRO A 80 12.41 -8.24 -3.51
CA PRO A 80 11.60 -9.25 -2.88
C PRO A 80 12.37 -9.92 -1.73
N GLY A 81 11.69 -10.12 -0.61
CA GLY A 81 12.20 -10.97 0.47
C GLY A 81 11.96 -12.45 0.19
N ARG A 82 12.47 -13.30 1.09
CA ARG A 82 12.27 -14.74 1.02
C ARG A 82 10.80 -15.11 1.20
N ALA A 83 10.22 -15.78 0.20
CA ALA A 83 8.87 -16.31 0.28
C ALA A 83 8.72 -17.35 1.41
N ARG A 84 7.57 -17.35 2.09
CA ARG A 84 7.25 -18.30 3.16
C ARG A 84 5.75 -18.59 3.19
N ARG A 85 5.38 -19.87 3.06
CA ARG A 85 3.98 -20.35 3.16
C ARG A 85 3.02 -19.59 2.22
N GLY A 86 3.41 -19.38 0.96
CA GLY A 86 2.60 -18.66 -0.04
C GLY A 86 2.56 -17.13 0.13
N ILE A 87 3.29 -16.58 1.12
CA ILE A 87 3.45 -15.14 1.29
C ILE A 87 4.81 -14.71 0.74
N TYR A 88 4.76 -13.66 -0.09
CA TYR A 88 5.88 -13.07 -0.79
C TYR A 88 6.14 -11.67 -0.21
N PRO A 89 7.05 -11.53 0.76
CA PRO A 89 7.40 -10.24 1.32
C PRO A 89 8.16 -9.39 0.29
N ARG A 90 8.00 -8.07 0.38
CA ARG A 90 8.76 -7.11 -0.41
C ARG A 90 9.06 -5.89 0.45
N TYR A 91 10.24 -5.32 0.25
CA TYR A 91 10.74 -4.18 1.01
C TYR A 91 11.02 -3.00 0.09
N TYR A 92 10.83 -1.79 0.62
CA TYR A 92 10.93 -0.55 -0.11
C TYR A 92 11.65 0.51 0.72
N VAL A 93 12.41 1.35 0.03
CA VAL A 93 12.91 2.62 0.55
C VAL A 93 12.74 3.67 -0.54
N VAL A 94 12.39 4.90 -0.14
CA VAL A 94 12.47 6.09 -0.97
C VAL A 94 13.49 7.02 -0.32
N GLU A 95 14.51 7.41 -1.07
CA GLU A 95 15.65 8.18 -0.59
C GLU A 95 15.77 9.51 -1.34
N ASP A 96 16.39 10.50 -0.72
CA ASP A 96 16.81 11.72 -1.40
C ASP A 96 18.09 11.49 -2.23
N GLU A 97 18.56 12.54 -2.90
CA GLU A 97 19.77 12.52 -3.73
C GLU A 97 21.06 12.30 -2.92
N GLN A 98 20.99 12.45 -1.59
CA GLN A 98 22.10 12.20 -0.66
C GLN A 98 22.04 10.78 -0.06
N GLY A 99 21.08 9.95 -0.50
CA GLY A 99 20.86 8.60 0.02
C GLY A 99 20.25 8.58 1.42
N GLN A 100 19.66 9.68 1.90
CA GLN A 100 18.94 9.68 3.17
C GLN A 100 17.54 9.12 2.97
N PRO A 101 17.10 8.19 3.84
CA PRO A 101 15.79 7.59 3.75
C PRO A 101 14.69 8.61 4.12
N LEU A 102 13.79 8.86 3.18
CA LEU A 102 12.61 9.69 3.38
C LEU A 102 11.41 8.84 3.79
N ILE A 103 11.26 7.68 3.15
CA ILE A 103 10.16 6.73 3.39
C ILE A 103 10.73 5.32 3.38
N ARG A 104 10.24 4.47 4.28
CA ARG A 104 10.53 3.03 4.30
C ARG A 104 9.23 2.27 4.39
N GLY A 105 9.19 1.09 3.80
CA GLY A 105 7.98 0.28 3.88
C GLY A 105 8.20 -1.15 3.47
N SER A 106 7.14 -1.93 3.64
CA SER A 106 7.08 -3.32 3.25
C SER A 106 5.66 -3.72 2.88
N SER A 107 5.54 -4.84 2.18
CA SER A 107 4.25 -5.38 1.76
C SER A 107 4.28 -6.90 1.75
N PHE A 108 3.14 -7.53 1.98
CA PHE A 108 2.93 -8.95 1.75
C PHE A 108 2.06 -9.15 0.53
N TRP A 109 2.58 -9.93 -0.41
CA TRP A 109 1.87 -10.39 -1.59
C TRP A 109 1.53 -11.87 -1.49
N ALA A 110 0.44 -12.27 -2.11
CA ALA A 110 0.07 -13.65 -2.33
C ALA A 110 -0.39 -13.83 -3.78
N LEU A 111 -0.36 -15.06 -4.27
CA LEU A 111 -1.04 -15.41 -5.51
C LEU A 111 -2.47 -15.85 -5.18
N ALA A 112 -3.44 -15.36 -5.95
CA ALA A 112 -4.81 -15.84 -5.92
C ALA A 112 -5.15 -16.50 -7.26
N ASP A 113 -5.81 -17.65 -7.21
CA ASP A 113 -6.37 -18.28 -8.40
C ASP A 113 -7.57 -17.45 -8.90
N VAL A 114 -7.58 -17.14 -10.20
CA VAL A 114 -8.55 -16.21 -10.80
C VAL A 114 -9.98 -16.77 -10.76
N THR A 115 -10.11 -18.10 -10.83
CA THR A 115 -11.42 -18.76 -10.90
C THR A 115 -12.01 -18.97 -9.51
N THR A 116 -11.22 -19.49 -8.58
CA THR A 116 -11.66 -19.85 -7.22
C THR A 116 -11.56 -18.68 -6.23
N ARG A 117 -10.77 -17.65 -6.55
CA ARG A 117 -10.43 -16.52 -5.67
C ARG A 117 -9.74 -16.95 -4.36
N GLN A 118 -9.13 -18.13 -4.34
CA GLN A 118 -8.40 -18.64 -3.19
C GLN A 118 -6.89 -18.47 -3.39
N MET A 119 -6.13 -18.45 -2.29
CA MET A 119 -4.67 -18.44 -2.37
C MET A 119 -4.19 -19.68 -3.13
N THR A 120 -3.27 -19.45 -4.06
CA THR A 120 -2.61 -20.48 -4.86
C THR A 120 -1.10 -20.29 -4.82
N ASP A 121 -0.36 -21.19 -5.45
CA ASP A 121 1.09 -21.12 -5.54
C ASP A 121 1.57 -21.55 -6.92
N ILE A 122 2.60 -20.87 -7.43
CA ILE A 122 3.29 -21.22 -8.67
C ILE A 122 4.72 -21.57 -8.28
N LYS A 123 5.09 -22.85 -8.39
CA LYS A 123 6.35 -23.36 -7.85
C LYS A 123 7.58 -22.74 -8.50
N GLU A 124 7.45 -22.38 -9.77
CA GLU A 124 8.48 -21.77 -10.60
C GLU A 124 8.90 -20.39 -10.07
N ILE A 125 7.99 -19.63 -9.46
CA ILE A 125 8.29 -18.31 -8.88
C ILE A 125 9.40 -18.39 -7.85
N ALA A 126 9.38 -19.41 -6.98
CA ALA A 126 10.40 -19.56 -5.96
C ALA A 126 11.80 -19.85 -6.53
N ALA A 127 11.87 -20.43 -7.74
CA ALA A 127 13.13 -20.71 -8.42
C ALA A 127 13.66 -19.51 -9.21
N ASP A 128 12.77 -18.71 -9.78
CA ASP A 128 13.13 -17.57 -10.63
C ASP A 128 13.43 -16.30 -9.83
N PHE A 129 12.91 -16.20 -8.59
CA PHE A 129 13.21 -15.08 -7.73
C PHE A 129 14.69 -15.09 -7.29
N PRO A 130 15.33 -13.91 -7.27
CA PRO A 130 16.74 -13.81 -6.91
C PRO A 130 16.97 -14.22 -5.46
N ASP A 131 18.13 -14.82 -5.18
CA ASP A 131 18.61 -14.96 -3.80
C ASP A 131 18.96 -13.58 -3.23
N THR A 132 18.15 -13.11 -2.28
CA THR A 132 18.32 -11.83 -1.57
C THR A 132 18.81 -12.00 -0.13
N SER A 133 19.38 -13.16 0.21
CA SER A 133 19.89 -13.45 1.56
C SER A 133 21.05 -12.53 2.02
N ASP A 134 21.75 -11.92 1.06
CA ASP A 134 22.80 -10.92 1.26
C ASP A 134 22.26 -9.49 1.48
N LEU A 135 20.97 -9.27 1.24
CA LEU A 135 20.33 -7.96 1.41
C LEU A 135 19.66 -7.83 2.78
N THR A 136 19.83 -6.67 3.40
CA THR A 136 19.13 -6.33 4.64
C THR A 136 17.80 -5.64 4.31
N PRO A 137 16.66 -6.11 4.84
CA PRO A 137 15.38 -5.42 4.70
C PRO A 137 15.47 -3.96 5.13
N PHE A 138 14.99 -3.05 4.28
CA PHE A 138 14.89 -1.62 4.61
C PHE A 138 13.91 -1.35 5.76
N PHE A 139 12.99 -2.27 5.99
CA PHE A 139 11.89 -2.15 6.94
C PHE A 139 11.49 -3.52 7.48
N THR A 140 10.76 -3.55 8.59
CA THR A 140 10.22 -4.80 9.13
C THR A 140 9.12 -5.37 8.23
N ASN A 141 8.79 -6.65 8.42
CA ASN A 141 7.59 -7.22 7.80
C ASN A 141 6.33 -6.45 8.23
N PRO A 142 5.32 -6.33 7.35
CA PRO A 142 4.14 -5.53 7.63
C PRO A 142 3.27 -6.18 8.71
N GLY A 143 2.92 -5.38 9.72
CA GLY A 143 1.92 -5.68 10.73
C GLY A 143 0.50 -5.73 10.15
N ALA A 144 -0.44 -6.27 10.93
CA ALA A 144 -1.85 -6.11 10.62
C ALA A 144 -2.29 -4.67 10.95
N ALA A 145 -3.27 -4.14 10.22
CA ALA A 145 -3.87 -2.88 10.59
C ALA A 145 -4.70 -3.04 11.88
N ASP A 146 -4.58 -2.04 12.74
CA ASP A 146 -5.24 -1.97 14.04
C ASP A 146 -6.63 -1.34 13.89
N GLU A 147 -7.55 -1.66 14.80
CA GLU A 147 -8.88 -1.04 14.86
C GLU A 147 -9.02 -0.32 16.20
N LEU A 148 -9.16 1.01 16.16
CA LEU A 148 -9.37 1.78 17.38
C LEU A 148 -10.83 1.67 17.82
N THR A 149 -11.04 1.29 19.08
CA THR A 149 -12.37 1.14 19.69
C THR A 149 -12.85 2.42 20.39
N GLU A 150 -11.95 3.39 20.62
CA GLU A 150 -12.21 4.63 21.33
C GLU A 150 -11.65 5.83 20.55
N GLY A 151 -12.28 7.00 20.70
CA GLY A 151 -11.83 8.25 20.07
C GLY A 151 -12.95 8.99 19.36
N THR A 152 -12.58 10.00 18.57
CA THR A 152 -13.49 10.72 17.68
C THR A 152 -13.89 9.82 16.52
N ARG A 153 -15.18 9.49 16.42
CA ARG A 153 -15.74 8.64 15.38
C ARG A 153 -16.34 9.46 14.24
N ARG A 154 -16.15 8.99 13.00
CA ARG A 154 -16.85 9.44 11.79
C ARG A 154 -17.31 8.22 11.01
N GLU A 155 -18.52 8.30 10.47
CA GLU A 155 -19.11 7.25 9.66
C GLU A 155 -19.63 7.86 8.36
N SER A 156 -19.47 7.13 7.27
CA SER A 156 -19.96 7.54 5.95
C SER A 156 -20.20 6.32 5.07
N VAL A 157 -21.04 6.47 4.06
CA VAL A 157 -21.17 5.47 3.00
C VAL A 157 -20.52 6.05 1.75
N TRP A 158 -19.45 5.42 1.28
CA TRP A 158 -18.77 5.80 0.06
C TRP A 158 -19.23 4.92 -1.11
N ARG A 159 -19.37 5.54 -2.28
CA ARG A 159 -19.65 4.82 -3.53
C ARG A 159 -18.47 5.02 -4.45
N PRO A 160 -17.63 3.99 -4.67
CA PRO A 160 -16.44 4.14 -5.47
C PRO A 160 -16.75 4.69 -6.86
N VAL A 161 -15.96 5.68 -7.27
CA VAL A 161 -16.14 6.38 -8.56
C VAL A 161 -15.15 5.87 -9.60
N PHE A 162 -15.40 6.18 -10.88
CA PHE A 162 -14.61 5.66 -12.00
C PHE A 162 -13.09 5.83 -11.84
N THR A 163 -12.62 6.96 -11.32
CA THR A 163 -11.19 7.27 -11.13
C THR A 163 -10.52 6.55 -9.97
N GLU A 164 -11.31 5.87 -9.14
CA GLU A 164 -10.83 5.04 -8.03
C GLU A 164 -10.64 3.59 -8.44
N LEU A 165 -11.17 3.19 -9.60
CA LEU A 165 -11.07 1.84 -10.12
C LEU A 165 -9.74 1.63 -10.85
N ASP A 166 -9.14 0.45 -10.67
CA ASP A 166 -8.01 -0.01 -11.45
C ASP A 166 -8.45 -0.69 -12.75
N ARG A 167 -7.47 -1.14 -13.55
CA ARG A 167 -7.71 -1.83 -14.82
C ARG A 167 -8.50 -3.15 -14.69
N ASN A 168 -8.57 -3.71 -13.49
CA ASN A 168 -9.32 -4.94 -13.20
C ASN A 168 -10.78 -4.63 -12.84
N GLY A 169 -11.16 -3.34 -12.74
CA GLY A 169 -12.50 -2.91 -12.34
C GLY A 169 -12.73 -2.95 -10.83
N HIS A 170 -11.68 -3.15 -10.04
CA HIS A 170 -11.72 -3.12 -8.58
C HIS A 170 -11.29 -1.74 -8.09
N VAL A 171 -11.74 -1.34 -6.91
CA VAL A 171 -11.16 -0.17 -6.24
C VAL A 171 -9.68 -0.43 -6.03
N ASN A 172 -8.84 0.47 -6.54
CA ASN A 172 -7.41 0.39 -6.34
C ASN A 172 -7.11 0.46 -4.83
N ASN A 173 -6.30 -0.49 -4.36
CA ASN A 173 -5.99 -0.70 -2.94
C ASN A 173 -5.41 0.54 -2.22
N THR A 174 -4.90 1.52 -2.97
CA THR A 174 -4.33 2.76 -2.44
C THR A 174 -5.40 3.80 -2.08
N ARG A 175 -6.63 3.69 -2.61
CA ARG A 175 -7.68 4.72 -2.49
C ARG A 175 -8.27 4.85 -1.10
N ALA A 176 -8.31 3.77 -0.32
CA ALA A 176 -8.73 3.86 1.08
C ALA A 176 -7.86 4.82 1.91
N ALA A 177 -6.59 5.02 1.51
CA ALA A 177 -5.73 6.01 2.14
C ALA A 177 -6.16 7.46 1.83
N ASP A 178 -6.70 7.74 0.65
CA ASP A 178 -7.31 9.04 0.35
C ASP A 178 -8.56 9.27 1.22
N TRP A 179 -9.41 8.26 1.37
CA TRP A 179 -10.62 8.35 2.20
C TRP A 179 -10.29 8.59 3.68
N ALA A 180 -9.28 7.90 4.22
CA ALA A 180 -8.79 8.13 5.57
C ALA A 180 -8.25 9.57 5.74
N LEU A 181 -7.56 10.11 4.72
CA LEU A 181 -7.04 11.47 4.74
C LEU A 181 -8.17 12.52 4.81
N CYS A 182 -9.30 12.29 4.14
CA CYS A 182 -10.47 13.15 4.22
C CYS A 182 -10.98 13.26 5.67
N PHE A 183 -11.18 12.14 6.36
CA PHE A 183 -11.61 12.15 7.76
C PHE A 183 -10.55 12.75 8.71
N LEU A 184 -9.28 12.47 8.46
CA LEU A 184 -8.18 13.09 9.23
C LEU A 184 -8.22 14.62 9.12
N SER A 185 -8.49 15.16 7.93
CA SER A 185 -8.58 16.61 7.73
C SER A 185 -9.70 17.30 8.53
N GLU A 186 -10.69 16.53 9.00
CA GLU A 186 -11.80 17.00 9.83
C GLU A 186 -11.59 16.76 11.33
N THR A 187 -10.66 15.87 11.69
CA THR A 187 -10.53 15.34 13.06
C THR A 187 -9.18 15.61 13.71
N ALA A 188 -8.17 16.03 12.94
CA ALA A 188 -6.83 16.34 13.44
C ALA A 188 -6.19 17.53 12.69
N ASP A 189 -5.22 18.19 13.34
CA ASP A 189 -4.41 19.24 12.69
C ASP A 189 -3.28 18.60 11.86
N ILE A 190 -3.65 18.03 10.72
CA ILE A 190 -2.70 17.38 9.80
C ILE A 190 -1.74 18.36 9.10
N ARG A 191 -1.92 19.68 9.29
CA ARG A 191 -0.97 20.68 8.81
C ARG A 191 0.27 20.70 9.71
N GLN A 192 0.07 20.66 11.02
CA GLN A 192 1.15 20.64 12.02
C GLN A 192 1.64 19.22 12.32
N HIS A 193 0.73 18.24 12.27
CA HIS A 193 0.98 16.83 12.56
C HIS A 193 0.58 15.97 11.35
N PRO A 194 1.36 15.99 10.26
CA PRO A 194 1.05 15.17 9.09
C PRO A 194 1.19 13.67 9.42
N VAL A 195 0.78 12.81 8.48
CA VAL A 195 0.84 11.36 8.68
C VAL A 195 2.29 10.88 8.75
N ARG A 196 2.60 10.09 9.78
CA ARG A 196 3.91 9.47 9.98
C ARG A 196 3.95 8.04 9.46
N SER A 197 2.92 7.25 9.71
CA SER A 197 2.91 5.83 9.34
C SER A 197 1.53 5.32 8.99
N VAL A 198 1.48 4.29 8.14
CA VAL A 198 0.24 3.62 7.74
C VAL A 198 0.47 2.11 7.67
N ARG A 199 -0.51 1.36 8.17
CA ARG A 199 -0.71 -0.07 7.92
C ARG A 199 -2.02 -0.27 7.19
N ALA A 200 -2.04 -1.11 6.17
CA ALA A 200 -3.24 -1.55 5.49
C ALA A 200 -3.32 -3.07 5.45
N SER A 201 -4.50 -3.62 5.71
CA SER A 201 -4.82 -5.05 5.60
C SER A 201 -6.01 -5.22 4.67
N TYR A 202 -5.81 -6.01 3.62
CA TYR A 202 -6.78 -6.24 2.55
C TYR A 202 -7.39 -7.63 2.73
N HIS A 203 -8.72 -7.67 2.86
CA HIS A 203 -9.48 -8.90 3.12
C HIS A 203 -10.38 -9.27 1.94
N LYS A 204 -10.92 -8.27 1.25
CA LYS A 204 -11.82 -8.44 0.11
C LYS A 204 -11.68 -7.28 -0.85
N GLU A 205 -11.84 -7.56 -2.14
CA GLU A 205 -11.90 -6.55 -3.19
C GLU A 205 -13.21 -5.75 -3.06
N MET A 206 -13.13 -4.44 -3.32
CA MET A 206 -14.29 -3.57 -3.45
C MET A 206 -14.51 -3.28 -4.94
N MET A 207 -15.76 -3.25 -5.40
CA MET A 207 -16.12 -3.18 -6.81
C MET A 207 -16.78 -1.83 -7.17
N ALA A 208 -16.84 -1.54 -8.46
CA ALA A 208 -17.71 -0.48 -8.97
C ALA A 208 -19.17 -0.72 -8.56
N GLY A 209 -19.83 0.32 -8.03
CA GLY A 209 -21.23 0.26 -7.61
C GLY A 209 -21.47 -0.28 -6.20
N ASP A 210 -20.44 -0.79 -5.51
CA ASP A 210 -20.56 -1.13 -4.09
C ASP A 210 -20.89 0.13 -3.27
N ALA A 211 -21.68 -0.06 -2.21
CA ALA A 211 -21.76 0.88 -1.12
C ALA A 211 -20.77 0.38 -0.05
N VAL A 212 -19.73 1.19 0.20
CA VAL A 212 -18.68 0.89 1.17
C VAL A 212 -18.99 1.64 2.45
N ASP A 213 -19.27 0.91 3.52
CA ASP A 213 -19.48 1.48 4.84
C ASP A 213 -18.11 1.82 5.44
N LEU A 214 -17.86 3.10 5.67
CA LEU A 214 -16.63 3.62 6.23
C LEU A 214 -16.84 3.94 7.71
N SER A 215 -16.04 3.32 8.58
CA SER A 215 -15.98 3.65 10.01
C SER A 215 -14.57 4.12 10.35
N PHE A 216 -14.43 5.42 10.60
CA PHE A 216 -13.17 6.06 10.94
C PHE A 216 -13.15 6.43 12.43
N VAL A 217 -12.02 6.21 13.08
CA VAL A 217 -11.78 6.59 14.47
C VAL A 217 -10.39 7.22 14.58
N SER A 218 -10.29 8.37 15.25
CA SER A 218 -9.02 8.98 15.63
C SER A 218 -8.94 9.26 17.13
N LYS A 219 -7.78 9.00 17.73
CA LYS A 219 -7.50 9.24 19.15
C LYS A 219 -6.05 9.66 19.30
N ASP A 220 -5.84 10.82 19.91
CA ASP A 220 -4.51 11.44 20.04
C ASP A 220 -3.83 11.56 18.66
N LYS A 221 -2.72 10.86 18.44
CA LYS A 221 -2.02 10.79 17.15
C LYS A 221 -2.37 9.57 16.32
N ALA A 222 -3.14 8.63 16.84
CA ALA A 222 -3.49 7.39 16.15
C ALA A 222 -4.82 7.53 15.40
N PHE A 223 -4.96 6.78 14.30
CA PHE A 223 -6.21 6.67 13.57
C PHE A 223 -6.40 5.27 12.97
N SER A 224 -7.66 4.93 12.70
CA SER A 224 -8.04 3.73 11.94
C SER A 224 -9.27 3.99 11.07
N LEU A 225 -9.28 3.39 9.89
CA LEU A 225 -10.40 3.29 8.96
C LEU A 225 -10.73 1.81 8.75
N ARG A 226 -11.99 1.46 8.99
CA ARG A 226 -12.59 0.18 8.62
C ARG A 226 -13.50 0.40 7.42
N CYS A 227 -13.36 -0.44 6.40
CA CYS A 227 -14.22 -0.45 5.22
C CYS A 227 -14.95 -1.80 5.16
N ASP A 228 -16.27 -1.77 5.26
CA ASP A 228 -17.13 -2.95 5.09
C ASP A 228 -17.90 -2.85 3.77
N VAL A 229 -18.10 -3.99 3.10
CA VAL A 229 -18.97 -4.11 1.92
C VAL A 229 -19.97 -5.23 2.19
N LYS A 230 -21.26 -4.89 2.17
CA LYS A 230 -22.36 -5.83 2.46
C LYS A 230 -22.19 -6.50 3.84
N GLY A 231 -21.71 -5.76 4.83
CA GLY A 231 -21.50 -6.24 6.20
C GLY A 231 -20.24 -7.10 6.41
N GLU A 232 -19.39 -7.27 5.39
CA GLU A 232 -18.14 -8.00 5.50
C GLU A 232 -16.93 -7.05 5.42
N LEU A 233 -15.91 -7.31 6.25
CA LEU A 233 -14.67 -6.55 6.25
C LEU A 233 -13.95 -6.69 4.90
N ALA A 234 -13.80 -5.57 4.19
CA ALA A 234 -13.06 -5.52 2.94
C ALA A 234 -11.63 -5.02 3.17
N LEU A 235 -11.47 -3.96 3.96
CA LEU A 235 -10.18 -3.33 4.21
C LEU A 235 -10.14 -2.74 5.60
N ARG A 236 -8.98 -2.83 6.24
CA ARG A 236 -8.65 -2.05 7.43
C ARG A 236 -7.37 -1.27 7.18
N LEU A 237 -7.35 -0.01 7.59
CA LEU A 237 -6.20 0.86 7.54
C LEU A 237 -6.02 1.50 8.91
N SER A 238 -4.80 1.55 9.43
CA SER A 238 -4.47 2.29 10.64
C SER A 238 -3.20 3.09 10.43
N GLY A 239 -2.95 4.05 11.30
CA GLY A 239 -1.74 4.85 11.20
C GLY A 239 -1.57 5.79 12.37
N GLU A 240 -0.48 6.56 12.28
CA GLU A 240 -0.12 7.55 13.28
C GLU A 240 0.30 8.85 12.60
N LEU A 241 0.05 9.98 13.27
CA LEU A 241 0.53 11.31 12.95
C LEU A 241 1.86 11.60 13.66
N PHE A 242 2.60 12.61 13.19
CA PHE A 242 3.84 13.08 13.82
C PHE A 242 3.66 13.69 15.21
#